data_AF-A0A957MAP1-F1
#
_entry.id   AF-A0A957MAP1-F1
#
_cell.length_a   1.000
_cell.length_b   1.000
_cell.length_c   1.000
_cell.angle_alpha   90.00
_cell.angle_beta   90.00
_cell.angle_gamma   90.00
#
_symmetry.space_group_name_H-M   'P 1'
#
loop_
_entity.id
_entity.type
_entity.pdbx_description
1 polymer ?
#
loop_
_entity_poly.entity_id
_entity_poly.type
_entity_poly.pdbx_seq_one_letter_code
_entity_poly.pdbx_strand_id
1 'polypeptide(L)'
;AGEDALDRAIVLKLNGGLGTSMGMQGPKSLLTVKDDLSFLDIIVRQLLHLRRATGARLPLVLMNSFTTREDTLAALAEYPEFTQDVPLDFLQHMEPKIWTESLAPATWPDDPEKEWCPPGHGDIYTALVASGMLDDLLAHGYEYAFVSNADNLGAVLDVAILGFVAGQRIPFLMEVADRTAADRKGGHLARSSDGRLILRESAQCPPDEEAAFQDIQLYRYFNTNNLWINLRVLAEILAERSGVLGLPLIRNEKPVDPAKPSTPRVFQLETAMGAALAVIDGAHALRVPRSRFVPVKKNSDLLVLMSDAYDLREDFGLQLAADRTGAPPVVTLDDRYYLLYDAMTARFPHGAPSLRRCDALTVKGDVVFGRDIVVEGRVVVENDGDGALRLADGSRLRA
;
A
#
# COMPACT_ATOMS: atom_id res chain seq x y z
N ALA A 1 5.46 23.84 -15.81
CA ALA A 1 5.40 22.43 -16.24
C ALA A 1 4.52 21.58 -15.32
N GLY A 2 4.87 21.44 -14.03
CA GLY A 2 4.06 20.68 -13.07
C GLY A 2 2.70 21.31 -12.82
N GLU A 3 2.68 22.60 -12.50
CA GLU A 3 1.44 23.37 -12.33
C GLU A 3 0.54 23.29 -13.59
N ASP A 4 1.12 23.49 -14.78
CA ASP A 4 0.41 23.37 -16.09
C ASP A 4 -0.11 21.95 -16.40
N ALA A 5 0.33 20.93 -15.67
CA ALA A 5 -0.07 19.55 -15.85
C ALA A 5 -1.07 19.08 -14.78
N LEU A 6 -1.30 19.84 -13.70
CA LEU A 6 -2.18 19.43 -12.60
C LEU A 6 -3.62 19.18 -13.06
N ASP A 7 -4.17 20.04 -13.93
CA ASP A 7 -5.52 19.85 -14.48
C ASP A 7 -5.64 18.66 -15.44
N ARG A 8 -4.52 18.07 -15.84
CA ARG A 8 -4.44 16.84 -16.65
C ARG A 8 -4.00 15.64 -15.82
N ALA A 9 -3.86 15.78 -14.50
CA ALA A 9 -3.43 14.70 -13.61
C ALA A 9 -4.59 14.15 -12.78
N ILE A 10 -4.52 12.86 -12.45
CA ILE A 10 -5.40 12.19 -11.49
C ILE A 10 -4.59 11.57 -10.37
N VAL A 11 -5.24 11.32 -9.23
CA VAL A 11 -4.74 10.42 -8.19
C VAL A 11 -5.52 9.11 -8.28
N LEU A 12 -4.82 7.98 -8.37
CA LEU A 12 -5.41 6.65 -8.37
C LEU A 12 -4.90 5.86 -7.17
N LYS A 13 -5.79 5.37 -6.32
CA LYS A 13 -5.44 4.57 -5.14
C LYS A 13 -5.87 3.13 -5.31
N LEU A 14 -4.94 2.20 -5.09
CA LEU A 14 -5.25 0.77 -5.01
C LEU A 14 -5.98 0.48 -3.70
N ASN A 15 -7.21 -0.01 -3.80
CA ASN A 15 -8.10 -0.20 -2.66
C ASN A 15 -8.80 -1.58 -2.64
N GLY A 16 -8.48 -2.50 -3.56
CA GLY A 16 -9.07 -3.84 -3.60
C GLY A 16 -8.63 -4.81 -2.49
N GLY A 17 -7.66 -4.41 -1.66
CA GLY A 17 -7.10 -5.24 -0.60
C GLY A 17 -7.90 -5.19 0.70
N LEU A 18 -8.26 -6.35 1.23
CA LEU A 18 -8.80 -6.48 2.59
C LEU A 18 -7.67 -6.48 3.63
N GLY A 19 -7.96 -6.00 4.84
CA GLY A 19 -7.06 -6.11 5.99
C GLY A 19 -6.99 -7.52 6.60
N THR A 20 -7.10 -8.59 5.80
CA THR A 20 -7.24 -9.98 6.28
C THR A 20 -6.09 -10.46 7.15
N SER A 21 -4.85 -10.04 6.84
CA SER A 21 -3.69 -10.34 7.69
C SER A 21 -3.78 -9.74 9.11
N MET A 22 -4.62 -8.72 9.27
CA MET A 22 -4.95 -8.07 10.55
C MET A 22 -6.33 -8.50 11.06
N GLY A 23 -6.96 -9.52 10.46
CA GLY A 23 -8.27 -10.03 10.86
C GLY A 23 -9.46 -9.17 10.44
N MET A 24 -9.27 -8.17 9.58
CA MET A 24 -10.35 -7.28 9.15
C MET A 24 -11.22 -7.91 8.05
N GLN A 25 -12.51 -7.59 8.06
CA GLN A 25 -13.48 -8.02 7.04
C GLN A 25 -13.77 -6.95 5.98
N GLY A 26 -13.43 -5.68 6.22
CA GLY A 26 -13.65 -4.57 5.29
C GLY A 26 -12.37 -4.02 4.61
N PRO A 27 -12.51 -2.96 3.80
CA PRO A 27 -11.38 -2.28 3.17
C PRO A 27 -10.38 -1.80 4.20
N LYS A 28 -9.10 -2.08 3.96
CA LYS A 28 -8.03 -1.59 4.85
C LYS A 28 -7.97 -0.06 4.89
N SER A 29 -8.42 0.61 3.84
CA SER A 29 -8.45 2.08 3.77
C SER A 29 -9.39 2.72 4.79
N LEU A 30 -10.36 1.98 5.32
CA LEU A 30 -11.29 2.48 6.35
C LEU A 30 -10.76 2.30 7.78
N LEU A 31 -9.56 1.74 7.94
CA LEU A 31 -8.91 1.63 9.23
C LEU A 31 -8.51 3.01 9.75
N THR A 32 -8.91 3.35 10.97
CA THR A 32 -8.44 4.56 11.68
C THR A 32 -6.93 4.50 11.90
N VAL A 33 -6.25 5.57 11.48
CA VAL A 33 -4.79 5.68 11.55
C VAL A 33 -4.36 6.74 12.54
N LYS A 34 -4.95 7.93 12.48
CA LYS A 34 -4.50 9.06 13.30
C LYS A 34 -5.60 10.09 13.46
N ASP A 35 -5.72 10.65 14.66
CA ASP A 35 -6.69 11.71 15.00
C ASP A 35 -8.12 11.36 14.58
N ASP A 36 -8.53 10.11 14.82
CA ASP A 36 -9.81 9.50 14.42
C ASP A 36 -10.07 9.43 12.90
N LEU A 37 -9.08 9.78 12.08
CA LEU A 37 -9.14 9.70 10.62
C LEU A 37 -8.65 8.33 10.12
N SER A 38 -9.40 7.74 9.19
CA SER A 38 -8.98 6.58 8.43
C SER A 38 -7.93 6.91 7.37
N PHE A 39 -7.35 5.89 6.72
CA PHE A 39 -6.49 6.13 5.56
C PHE A 39 -7.25 6.90 4.47
N LEU A 40 -8.50 6.52 4.20
CA LEU A 40 -9.34 7.15 3.19
C LEU A 40 -9.61 8.63 3.54
N ASP A 41 -9.92 8.92 4.80
CA ASP A 41 -10.13 10.30 5.26
C ASP A 41 -8.89 11.17 5.02
N ILE A 42 -7.71 10.65 5.39
CA ILE A 42 -6.45 11.35 5.18
C ILE A 42 -6.20 11.57 3.69
N ILE A 43 -6.41 10.56 2.84
CA ILE A 43 -6.25 10.66 1.38
C ILE A 43 -7.18 11.73 0.77
N VAL A 44 -8.47 11.71 1.14
CA VAL A 44 -9.46 12.67 0.64
C VAL A 44 -9.08 14.08 1.07
N ARG A 45 -8.69 14.27 2.33
CA ARG A 45 -8.33 15.58 2.87
C ARG A 45 -7.02 16.11 2.31
N GLN A 46 -6.02 15.26 2.06
CA GLN A 46 -4.80 15.60 1.30
C GLN A 46 -5.15 16.13 -0.09
N LEU A 47 -6.03 15.43 -0.82
CA LEU A 47 -6.42 15.82 -2.17
C LEU A 47 -7.22 17.12 -2.18
N LEU A 48 -8.21 17.26 -1.28
CA LEU A 48 -8.99 18.48 -1.14
C LEU A 48 -8.13 19.69 -0.74
N HIS A 49 -7.12 19.48 0.12
CA HIS A 49 -6.15 20.52 0.43
C HIS A 49 -5.38 20.95 -0.83
N LEU A 50 -4.88 20.00 -1.61
CA LEU A 50 -4.15 20.30 -2.85
C LEU A 50 -5.03 21.01 -3.89
N ARG A 51 -6.30 20.59 -4.05
CA ARG A 51 -7.28 21.28 -4.90
C ARG A 51 -7.48 22.73 -4.48
N ARG A 52 -7.65 22.99 -3.17
CA ARG A 52 -7.80 24.36 -2.65
C ARG A 52 -6.56 25.22 -2.87
N ALA A 53 -5.37 24.63 -2.68
CA ALA A 53 -4.11 25.35 -2.81
C ALA A 53 -3.77 25.71 -4.27
N THR A 54 -4.20 24.89 -5.23
CA THR A 54 -3.79 25.01 -6.65
C THR A 54 -4.91 25.43 -7.59
N GLY A 55 -6.17 25.25 -7.20
CA GLY A 55 -7.34 25.44 -8.06
C GLY A 55 -7.57 24.31 -9.07
N ALA A 56 -6.75 23.26 -9.07
CA ALA A 56 -6.82 22.18 -10.05
C ALA A 56 -7.98 21.20 -9.81
N ARG A 57 -8.47 20.56 -10.88
CA ARG A 57 -9.57 19.56 -10.82
C ARG A 57 -9.22 18.31 -10.02
N LEU A 58 -8.06 17.70 -10.28
CA LEU A 58 -7.46 16.54 -9.59
C LEU A 58 -8.46 15.49 -9.03
N PRO A 59 -9.04 14.61 -9.86
CA PRO A 59 -9.93 13.55 -9.40
C PRO A 59 -9.19 12.48 -8.57
N LEU A 60 -9.92 11.83 -7.66
CA LEU A 60 -9.51 10.59 -7.00
C LEU A 60 -10.25 9.43 -7.66
N VAL A 61 -9.50 8.43 -8.10
CA VAL A 61 -10.07 7.18 -8.63
C VAL A 61 -9.58 6.03 -7.75
N LEU A 62 -10.51 5.20 -7.28
CA LEU A 62 -10.21 4.04 -6.46
C LEU A 62 -10.32 2.77 -7.30
N MET A 63 -9.28 1.95 -7.32
CA MET A 63 -9.38 0.59 -7.83
C MET A 63 -9.88 -0.30 -6.71
N ASN A 64 -11.19 -0.52 -6.69
CA ASN A 64 -11.87 -1.34 -5.70
C ASN A 64 -11.96 -2.80 -6.14
N SER A 65 -12.25 -3.67 -5.18
CA SER A 65 -12.72 -5.04 -5.39
C SER A 65 -14.20 -5.13 -5.10
N PHE A 66 -14.80 -6.26 -5.46
CA PHE A 66 -16.18 -6.60 -5.10
C PHE A 66 -16.44 -6.59 -3.58
N THR A 67 -15.40 -6.80 -2.76
CA THR A 67 -15.50 -6.77 -1.29
C THR A 67 -15.20 -5.41 -0.66
N THR A 68 -14.75 -4.42 -1.43
CA THR A 68 -14.33 -3.12 -0.87
C THR A 68 -15.12 -1.94 -1.41
N ARG A 69 -15.81 -2.10 -2.54
CA ARG A 69 -16.51 -1.01 -3.23
C ARG A 69 -17.60 -0.35 -2.39
N GLU A 70 -18.53 -1.14 -1.85
CA GLU A 70 -19.73 -0.61 -1.18
C GLU A 70 -19.34 0.26 0.03
N ASP A 71 -18.57 -0.29 0.96
CA ASP A 71 -18.11 0.43 2.16
C ASP A 71 -17.29 1.68 1.80
N THR A 72 -16.45 1.59 0.77
CA THR A 72 -15.60 2.72 0.34
C THR A 72 -16.44 3.85 -0.25
N LEU A 73 -17.42 3.53 -1.10
CA LEU A 73 -18.30 4.55 -1.70
C LEU A 73 -19.23 5.16 -0.64
N ALA A 74 -19.70 4.38 0.34
CA ALA A 74 -20.46 4.89 1.47
C ALA A 74 -19.63 5.89 2.30
N ALA A 75 -18.37 5.58 2.60
CA ALA A 75 -17.47 6.49 3.30
C ALA A 75 -17.18 7.78 2.51
N LEU A 76 -17.01 7.69 1.19
CA LEU A 76 -16.82 8.88 0.33
C LEU A 76 -18.06 9.79 0.29
N ALA A 77 -19.26 9.23 0.42
CA ALA A 77 -20.50 10.01 0.41
C ALA A 77 -20.62 10.96 1.61
N GLU A 78 -19.83 10.76 2.66
CA GLU A 78 -19.75 11.67 3.82
C GLU A 78 -19.03 12.99 3.51
N TYR A 79 -18.41 13.12 2.33
CA TYR A 79 -17.72 14.32 1.85
C TYR A 79 -18.53 14.99 0.71
N PRO A 80 -19.60 15.75 1.00
CA PRO A 80 -20.44 16.39 -0.03
C PRO A 80 -19.69 17.41 -0.88
N GLU A 81 -18.59 17.98 -0.39
CA GLU A 81 -17.69 18.85 -1.15
C GLU A 81 -16.83 18.07 -2.17
N PHE A 82 -16.72 16.75 -2.01
CA PHE A 82 -15.91 15.90 -2.88
C PHE A 82 -16.68 15.56 -4.16
N THR A 83 -16.52 16.42 -5.16
CA THR A 83 -17.10 16.24 -6.50
C THR A 83 -16.00 16.15 -7.56
N GLN A 84 -16.29 15.46 -8.66
CA GLN A 84 -15.39 15.32 -9.80
C GLN A 84 -16.18 14.96 -11.07
N ASP A 85 -15.55 15.07 -12.23
CA ASP A 85 -16.13 14.87 -13.56
C ASP A 85 -15.95 13.43 -14.10
N VAL A 86 -15.36 12.53 -13.32
CA VAL A 86 -15.14 11.12 -13.67
C VAL A 86 -15.62 10.20 -12.54
N PRO A 87 -15.94 8.92 -12.81
CA PRO A 87 -16.40 8.01 -11.75
C PRO A 87 -15.39 7.89 -10.60
N LEU A 88 -15.88 7.71 -9.37
CA LEU A 88 -15.05 7.62 -8.16
C LEU A 88 -14.19 6.35 -8.13
N ASP A 89 -14.62 5.31 -8.83
CA ASP A 89 -14.01 4.00 -8.76
C ASP A 89 -14.17 3.19 -10.04
N PHE A 90 -13.39 2.12 -10.12
CA PHE A 90 -13.61 0.99 -11.01
C PHE A 90 -13.25 -0.30 -10.29
N LEU A 91 -13.80 -1.41 -10.77
CA LEU A 91 -13.55 -2.73 -10.20
C LEU A 91 -12.33 -3.39 -10.85
N GLN A 92 -11.44 -3.91 -10.02
CA GLN A 92 -10.47 -4.92 -10.44
C GLN A 92 -11.19 -6.24 -10.75
N HIS A 93 -10.55 -7.11 -11.54
CA HIS A 93 -11.04 -8.43 -11.86
C HIS A 93 -10.88 -9.42 -10.70
N MET A 94 -11.47 -10.60 -10.89
CA MET A 94 -11.22 -11.80 -10.12
C MET A 94 -10.94 -12.96 -11.08
N GLU A 95 -10.12 -13.89 -10.65
CA GLU A 95 -9.76 -15.09 -11.41
C GLU A 95 -9.95 -16.35 -10.55
N PRO A 96 -10.18 -17.51 -11.19
CA PRO A 96 -10.23 -18.77 -10.46
C PRO A 96 -8.85 -19.15 -9.94
N LYS A 97 -8.78 -19.58 -8.69
CA LYS A 97 -7.64 -20.36 -8.20
C LYS A 97 -7.59 -21.67 -8.98
N ILE A 98 -6.40 -22.19 -9.25
CA ILE A 98 -6.25 -23.45 -9.98
C ILE A 98 -5.55 -24.50 -9.12
N TRP A 99 -5.97 -25.76 -9.20
CA TRP A 99 -5.32 -26.84 -8.45
C TRP A 99 -3.86 -27.00 -8.88
N THR A 100 -2.95 -27.22 -7.92
CA THR A 100 -1.52 -27.38 -8.24
C THR A 100 -1.22 -28.61 -9.07
N GLU A 101 -2.03 -29.67 -8.93
CA GLU A 101 -1.83 -30.95 -9.61
C GLU A 101 -2.39 -30.96 -11.05
N SER A 102 -3.60 -30.42 -11.25
CA SER A 102 -4.32 -30.52 -12.53
C SER A 102 -4.33 -29.23 -13.34
N LEU A 103 -4.03 -28.08 -12.71
CA LEU A 103 -4.21 -26.73 -13.26
C LEU A 103 -5.65 -26.40 -13.68
N ALA A 104 -6.62 -27.24 -13.32
CA ALA A 104 -8.04 -26.94 -13.49
C ALA A 104 -8.52 -25.94 -12.44
N PRO A 105 -9.57 -25.15 -12.70
CA PRO A 105 -10.21 -24.31 -11.70
C PRO A 105 -10.53 -25.10 -10.43
N ALA A 106 -10.24 -24.49 -9.29
CA ALA A 106 -10.53 -25.06 -8.00
C ALA A 106 -12.05 -25.16 -7.79
N THR A 107 -12.50 -26.22 -7.12
CA THR A 107 -13.89 -26.38 -6.68
C THR A 107 -13.89 -26.65 -5.19
N TRP A 108 -14.54 -25.80 -4.41
CA TRP A 108 -14.55 -25.81 -2.97
C TRP A 108 -15.99 -25.62 -2.44
N PRO A 109 -16.82 -26.68 -2.46
CA PRO A 109 -18.26 -26.57 -2.21
C PRO A 109 -18.65 -26.00 -0.83
N ASP A 110 -17.79 -26.17 0.18
CA ASP A 110 -18.02 -25.66 1.53
C ASP A 110 -18.02 -24.13 1.57
N ASP A 111 -17.29 -23.48 0.66
CA ASP A 111 -17.19 -22.02 0.55
C ASP A 111 -16.71 -21.62 -0.87
N PRO A 112 -17.64 -21.50 -1.84
CA PRO A 112 -17.30 -21.21 -3.24
C PRO A 112 -16.57 -19.87 -3.45
N GLU A 113 -16.66 -18.91 -2.52
CA GLU A 113 -15.88 -17.66 -2.63
C GLU A 113 -14.37 -17.94 -2.56
N LYS A 114 -13.98 -19.02 -1.88
CA LYS A 114 -12.58 -19.46 -1.80
C LYS A 114 -12.07 -20.06 -3.11
N GLU A 115 -12.91 -20.24 -4.12
CA GLU A 115 -12.47 -20.64 -5.46
C GLU A 115 -11.83 -19.47 -6.24
N TRP A 116 -12.00 -18.23 -5.77
CA TRP A 116 -11.61 -17.02 -6.48
C TRP A 116 -10.52 -16.22 -5.76
N CYS A 117 -9.70 -15.50 -6.51
CA CYS A 117 -8.73 -14.55 -6.00
C CYS A 117 -8.59 -13.33 -6.92
N PRO A 118 -8.10 -12.19 -6.42
CA PRO A 118 -7.69 -11.10 -7.28
C PRO A 118 -6.39 -11.46 -8.03
N PRO A 119 -6.22 -11.07 -9.30
CA PRO A 119 -5.03 -11.36 -10.11
C PRO A 119 -3.81 -10.45 -9.80
N GLY A 120 -3.71 -10.01 -8.54
CA GLY A 120 -2.70 -9.04 -8.09
C GLY A 120 -2.97 -7.61 -8.58
N HIS A 121 -2.19 -6.66 -8.06
CA HIS A 121 -2.41 -5.24 -8.37
C HIS A 121 -1.96 -4.83 -9.78
N GLY A 122 -1.23 -5.68 -10.51
CA GLY A 122 -0.94 -5.48 -11.93
C GLY A 122 -2.16 -5.53 -12.84
N ASP A 123 -3.29 -6.01 -12.33
CA ASP A 123 -4.59 -5.99 -13.02
C ASP A 123 -5.08 -4.57 -13.35
N ILE A 124 -4.56 -3.54 -12.66
CA ILE A 124 -4.91 -2.14 -12.89
C ILE A 124 -4.98 -1.77 -14.37
N TYR A 125 -4.05 -2.22 -15.21
CA TYR A 125 -3.99 -1.86 -16.62
C TYR A 125 -5.16 -2.46 -17.42
N THR A 126 -5.42 -3.75 -17.21
CA THR A 126 -6.52 -4.46 -17.87
C THR A 126 -7.87 -3.95 -17.36
N ALA A 127 -8.00 -3.75 -16.05
CA ALA A 127 -9.22 -3.25 -15.40
C ALA A 127 -9.59 -1.83 -15.85
N LEU A 128 -8.60 -0.94 -16.02
CA LEU A 128 -8.82 0.41 -16.56
C LEU A 128 -9.46 0.40 -17.95
N VAL A 129 -9.05 -0.54 -18.81
CA VAL A 129 -9.63 -0.70 -20.16
C VAL A 129 -10.99 -1.38 -20.09
N ALA A 130 -11.07 -2.52 -19.40
CA ALA A 130 -12.29 -3.33 -19.34
C ALA A 130 -13.47 -2.59 -18.69
N SER A 131 -13.21 -1.69 -17.73
CA SER A 131 -14.24 -0.89 -17.08
C SER A 131 -14.64 0.36 -17.86
N GLY A 132 -13.94 0.72 -18.94
CA GLY A 132 -14.10 2.00 -19.65
C GLY A 132 -13.50 3.22 -18.92
N MET A 133 -12.86 3.03 -17.76
CA MET A 133 -12.30 4.14 -16.96
C MET A 133 -11.18 4.86 -17.72
N LEU A 134 -10.34 4.13 -18.48
CA LEU A 134 -9.29 4.74 -19.28
C LEU A 134 -9.87 5.70 -20.34
N ASP A 135 -10.93 5.28 -21.02
CA ASP A 135 -11.60 6.09 -22.04
C ASP A 135 -12.28 7.31 -21.42
N ASP A 136 -12.97 7.15 -20.28
CA ASP A 136 -13.58 8.26 -19.54
C ASP A 136 -12.54 9.30 -19.11
N LEU A 137 -11.41 8.86 -18.56
CA LEU A 137 -10.30 9.74 -18.16
C LEU A 137 -9.75 10.54 -19.35
N LEU A 138 -9.48 9.86 -20.46
CA LEU A 138 -8.94 10.49 -21.67
C LEU A 138 -9.93 11.47 -22.31
N ALA A 139 -11.23 11.12 -22.31
CA ALA A 139 -12.30 11.99 -22.83
C ALA A 139 -12.44 13.29 -22.03
N HIS A 140 -12.17 13.26 -20.71
CA HIS A 140 -12.16 14.43 -19.84
C HIS A 140 -10.82 15.20 -19.83
N GLY A 141 -9.89 14.79 -20.70
CA GLY A 141 -8.61 15.47 -20.91
C GLY A 141 -7.53 15.12 -19.89
N TYR A 142 -7.69 14.07 -19.09
CA TYR A 142 -6.65 13.59 -18.19
C TYR A 142 -5.59 12.81 -18.96
N GLU A 143 -4.32 13.05 -18.63
CA GLU A 143 -3.15 12.51 -19.33
C GLU A 143 -2.17 11.79 -18.40
N TYR A 144 -2.18 12.11 -17.11
CA TYR A 144 -1.25 11.56 -16.14
C TYR A 144 -1.99 10.97 -14.95
N ALA A 145 -1.59 9.79 -14.51
CA ALA A 145 -2.08 9.19 -13.27
C ALA A 145 -0.95 9.00 -12.27
N PHE A 146 -1.13 9.51 -11.06
CA PHE A 146 -0.31 9.15 -9.90
C PHE A 146 -0.98 7.99 -9.16
N VAL A 147 -0.42 6.79 -9.29
CA VAL A 147 -0.92 5.56 -8.69
C VAL A 147 -0.18 5.23 -7.41
N SER A 148 -0.88 4.84 -6.35
CA SER A 148 -0.23 4.34 -5.12
C SER A 148 -1.14 3.44 -4.28
N ASN A 149 -0.56 2.71 -3.32
CA ASN A 149 -1.35 1.95 -2.35
C ASN A 149 -2.13 2.89 -1.42
N ALA A 150 -3.39 2.56 -1.10
CA ALA A 150 -4.15 3.30 -0.09
C ALA A 150 -3.51 3.22 1.31
N ASP A 151 -2.78 2.14 1.61
CA ASP A 151 -2.08 1.96 2.90
C ASP A 151 -0.72 2.68 3.00
N ASN A 152 -0.32 3.46 1.98
CA ASN A 152 0.86 4.33 2.00
C ASN A 152 0.43 5.80 2.06
N LEU A 153 0.39 6.38 3.26
CA LEU A 153 0.00 7.77 3.48
C LEU A 153 1.09 8.80 3.12
N GLY A 154 2.32 8.33 2.87
CA GLY A 154 3.39 9.18 2.31
C GLY A 154 3.22 9.43 0.81
N ALA A 155 2.36 8.66 0.13
CA ALA A 155 2.13 8.80 -1.30
C ALA A 155 1.13 9.92 -1.62
N VAL A 156 1.65 11.14 -1.68
CA VAL A 156 0.93 12.36 -2.08
C VAL A 156 1.45 12.84 -3.44
N LEU A 157 0.57 13.32 -4.31
CA LEU A 157 0.95 13.86 -5.62
C LEU A 157 1.95 15.00 -5.43
N ASP A 158 3.12 14.88 -6.05
CA ASP A 158 4.18 15.90 -6.01
C ASP A 158 4.22 16.68 -7.33
N VAL A 159 4.04 17.99 -7.26
CA VAL A 159 3.95 18.87 -8.43
C VAL A 159 5.27 18.90 -9.21
N ALA A 160 6.43 18.78 -8.53
CA ALA A 160 7.72 18.77 -9.20
C ALA A 160 7.95 17.45 -9.95
N ILE A 161 7.56 16.31 -9.36
CA ILE A 161 7.62 15.01 -10.04
C ILE A 161 6.66 14.99 -11.23
N LEU A 162 5.44 15.50 -11.08
CA LEU A 162 4.51 15.68 -12.20
C LEU A 162 5.12 16.53 -13.30
N GLY A 163 5.78 17.64 -12.95
CA GLY A 163 6.45 18.51 -13.93
C GLY A 163 7.58 17.81 -14.67
N PHE A 164 8.33 16.94 -14.00
CA PHE A 164 9.36 16.10 -14.61
C PHE A 164 8.75 15.08 -15.59
N VAL A 165 7.72 14.33 -15.15
CA VAL A 165 6.99 13.35 -15.97
C VAL A 165 6.38 14.00 -17.20
N ALA A 166 5.68 15.13 -17.03
CA ALA A 166 5.01 15.83 -18.10
C ALA A 166 5.99 16.51 -19.06
N GLY A 167 7.01 17.19 -18.54
CA GLY A 167 8.00 17.91 -19.33
C GLY A 167 8.85 17.01 -20.23
N GLN A 168 9.16 15.79 -19.76
CA GLN A 168 9.91 14.80 -20.54
C GLN A 168 9.02 13.78 -21.25
N ARG A 169 7.68 13.86 -21.10
CA ARG A 169 6.71 12.89 -21.61
C ARG A 169 7.06 11.46 -21.21
N ILE A 170 7.46 11.26 -19.95
CA ILE A 170 7.83 9.95 -19.43
C ILE A 170 6.58 9.06 -19.44
N PRO A 171 6.61 7.89 -20.12
CA PRO A 171 5.45 7.03 -20.25
C PRO A 171 5.10 6.31 -18.95
N PHE A 172 6.12 5.94 -18.18
CA PHE A 172 5.99 5.27 -16.89
C PHE A 172 7.16 5.66 -15.99
N LEU A 173 6.88 6.07 -14.76
CA LEU A 173 7.91 6.36 -13.75
C LEU A 173 7.58 5.65 -12.44
N MET A 174 8.54 4.89 -11.92
CA MET A 174 8.47 4.26 -10.60
C MET A 174 9.25 5.08 -9.59
N GLU A 175 8.61 5.51 -8.51
CA GLU A 175 9.35 6.04 -7.37
C GLU A 175 9.96 4.88 -6.56
N VAL A 176 11.26 4.95 -6.28
CA VAL A 176 11.99 3.99 -5.45
C VAL A 176 12.58 4.67 -4.22
N ALA A 177 12.50 4.02 -3.06
CA ALA A 177 13.12 4.51 -1.83
C ALA A 177 14.40 3.72 -1.53
N ASP A 178 15.29 4.30 -0.72
CA ASP A 178 16.39 3.53 -0.16
C ASP A 178 15.85 2.39 0.70
N ARG A 179 16.40 1.20 0.46
CA ARG A 179 16.02 -0.04 1.15
C ARG A 179 16.61 -0.06 2.55
N THR A 180 15.80 -0.48 3.50
CA THR A 180 16.12 -0.62 4.92
C THR A 180 15.98 -2.08 5.35
N ALA A 181 16.43 -2.40 6.56
CA ALA A 181 16.27 -3.74 7.13
C ALA A 181 14.79 -4.15 7.31
N ALA A 182 13.85 -3.20 7.30
CA ALA A 182 12.42 -3.46 7.38
C ALA A 182 11.82 -3.89 6.02
N ASP A 183 12.49 -3.58 4.90
CA ASP A 183 11.99 -3.83 3.53
C ASP A 183 12.30 -5.26 3.07
N ARG A 184 11.70 -6.22 3.78
CA ARG A 184 11.90 -7.67 3.57
C ARG A 184 10.90 -8.28 2.59
N LYS A 185 9.71 -7.71 2.48
CA LYS A 185 8.60 -8.17 1.63
C LYS A 185 8.26 -7.10 0.60
N GLY A 186 8.17 -7.48 -0.67
CA GLY A 186 7.93 -6.62 -1.83
C GLY A 186 9.05 -6.79 -2.86
N GLY A 187 9.27 -5.79 -3.71
CA GLY A 187 10.19 -5.87 -4.83
C GLY A 187 11.29 -4.82 -4.81
N HIS A 188 12.46 -5.20 -5.34
CA HIS A 188 13.57 -4.29 -5.55
C HIS A 188 13.77 -4.02 -7.04
N LEU A 189 14.35 -2.86 -7.35
CA LEU A 189 14.77 -2.54 -8.71
C LEU A 189 15.99 -3.39 -9.08
N ALA A 190 16.06 -3.81 -10.34
CA ALA A 190 17.23 -4.45 -10.92
C ALA A 190 17.38 -4.01 -12.38
N ARG A 191 18.46 -4.43 -13.02
CA ARG A 191 18.72 -4.23 -14.45
C ARG A 191 18.95 -5.59 -15.09
N SER A 192 18.23 -5.87 -16.17
CA SER A 192 18.42 -7.08 -16.98
C SER A 192 19.71 -7.00 -17.80
N SER A 193 20.12 -8.13 -18.38
CA SER A 193 21.35 -8.23 -19.19
C SER A 193 21.35 -7.34 -20.42
N ASP A 194 20.17 -6.98 -20.95
CA ASP A 194 19.98 -6.04 -22.06
C ASP A 194 19.95 -4.55 -21.60
N GLY A 195 20.12 -4.29 -20.31
CA GLY A 195 20.19 -2.94 -19.75
C GLY A 195 18.83 -2.33 -19.37
N ARG A 196 17.71 -3.03 -19.57
CA ARG A 196 16.38 -2.57 -19.16
C ARG A 196 16.21 -2.61 -17.64
N LEU A 197 15.41 -1.69 -17.11
CA LEU A 197 15.00 -1.72 -15.71
C LEU A 197 13.94 -2.80 -15.51
N ILE A 198 14.06 -3.57 -14.45
CA ILE A 198 13.09 -4.60 -14.08
C ILE A 198 12.74 -4.48 -12.60
N LEU A 199 11.52 -4.88 -12.25
CA LEU A 199 11.10 -5.12 -10.88
C LEU A 199 11.25 -6.61 -10.59
N ARG A 200 11.91 -6.96 -9.49
CA ARG A 200 11.96 -8.34 -8.98
C ARG A 200 11.27 -8.41 -7.64
N GLU A 201 10.10 -9.04 -7.62
CA GLU A 201 9.33 -9.30 -6.39
C GLU A 201 9.93 -10.49 -5.63
N SER A 202 9.70 -10.56 -4.32
CA SER A 202 10.16 -11.70 -3.50
C SER A 202 9.60 -13.04 -3.98
N ALA A 203 8.36 -13.05 -4.48
CA ALA A 203 7.73 -14.26 -5.04
C ALA A 203 8.38 -14.74 -6.35
N GLN A 204 9.20 -13.91 -6.99
CA GLN A 204 9.96 -14.24 -8.20
C GLN A 204 11.42 -14.61 -7.88
N CYS A 205 11.83 -14.56 -6.61
CA CYS A 205 13.18 -14.92 -6.20
C CYS A 205 13.32 -16.43 -6.05
N PRO A 206 14.27 -17.07 -6.75
CA PRO A 206 14.64 -18.46 -6.48
C PRO A 206 15.10 -18.65 -5.03
N PRO A 207 14.79 -19.79 -4.37
CA PRO A 207 15.18 -20.03 -2.99
C PRO A 207 16.70 -19.95 -2.72
N ASP A 208 17.52 -20.31 -3.70
CA ASP A 208 18.98 -20.26 -3.65
C ASP A 208 19.55 -18.84 -3.81
N GLU A 209 18.74 -17.87 -4.25
CA GLU A 209 19.10 -16.46 -4.37
C GLU A 209 18.61 -15.58 -3.22
N GLU A 210 17.85 -16.13 -2.25
CA GLU A 210 17.19 -15.36 -1.19
C GLU A 210 18.17 -14.50 -0.38
N ALA A 211 19.37 -15.02 -0.10
CA ALA A 211 20.40 -14.26 0.62
C ALA A 211 20.81 -12.98 -0.14
N ALA A 212 20.99 -13.08 -1.46
CA ALA A 212 21.31 -11.94 -2.31
C ALA A 212 20.10 -11.01 -2.46
N PHE A 213 18.89 -11.56 -2.60
CA PHE A 213 17.65 -10.77 -2.62
C PHE A 213 17.46 -9.94 -1.35
N GLN A 214 17.87 -10.45 -0.20
CA GLN A 214 17.78 -9.76 1.09
C GLN A 214 18.97 -8.82 1.37
N ASP A 215 19.99 -8.81 0.52
CA ASP A 215 21.12 -7.89 0.62
C ASP A 215 20.72 -6.48 0.19
N ILE A 216 20.49 -5.62 1.18
CA ILE A 216 20.11 -4.21 0.97
C ILE A 216 21.26 -3.35 0.43
N GLN A 217 22.52 -3.80 0.50
CA GLN A 217 23.66 -3.10 -0.09
C GLN A 217 23.86 -3.47 -1.56
N LEU A 218 23.43 -4.66 -1.97
CA LEU A 218 23.37 -5.07 -3.37
C LEU A 218 22.15 -4.46 -4.07
N TYR A 219 20.96 -4.77 -3.57
CA TYR A 219 19.69 -4.26 -4.10
C TYR A 219 19.15 -3.13 -3.22
N ARG A 220 19.70 -1.93 -3.46
CA ARG A 220 19.51 -0.73 -2.62
C ARG A 220 18.19 -0.01 -2.80
N TYR A 221 17.51 -0.21 -3.93
CA TYR A 221 16.33 0.56 -4.29
C TYR A 221 15.08 -0.31 -4.20
N PHE A 222 14.17 0.08 -3.33
CA PHE A 222 12.93 -0.62 -3.05
C PHE A 222 11.76 0.05 -3.74
N ASN A 223 10.90 -0.73 -4.39
CA ASN A 223 9.70 -0.23 -5.05
C ASN A 223 8.72 0.30 -3.99
N THR A 224 8.33 1.57 -4.10
CA THR A 224 7.36 2.18 -3.19
C THR A 224 5.90 1.86 -3.57
N ASN A 225 5.71 1.34 -4.79
CA ASN A 225 4.43 1.26 -5.48
C ASN A 225 3.78 2.63 -5.77
N ASN A 226 4.53 3.74 -5.66
CA ASN A 226 4.13 5.04 -6.18
C ASN A 226 4.58 5.12 -7.64
N LEU A 227 3.61 5.15 -8.56
CA LEU A 227 3.86 5.10 -9.99
C LEU A 227 3.22 6.31 -10.67
N TRP A 228 3.89 6.80 -11.71
CA TRP A 228 3.33 7.80 -12.60
C TRP A 228 3.16 7.18 -13.97
N ILE A 229 1.98 7.34 -14.55
CA ILE A 229 1.61 6.72 -15.83
C ILE A 229 1.12 7.80 -16.77
N ASN A 230 1.64 7.83 -17.99
CA ASN A 230 1.05 8.58 -19.07
C ASN A 230 -0.11 7.77 -19.66
N LEU A 231 -1.34 8.22 -19.44
CA LEU A 231 -2.57 7.52 -19.83
C LEU A 231 -2.71 7.41 -21.36
N ARG A 232 -2.20 8.39 -22.13
CA ARG A 232 -2.23 8.32 -23.60
C ARG A 232 -1.32 7.22 -24.13
N VAL A 233 -0.09 7.16 -23.62
CA VAL A 233 0.86 6.11 -24.02
C VAL A 233 0.37 4.74 -23.55
N LEU A 234 -0.22 4.66 -22.35
CA LEU A 234 -0.83 3.41 -21.88
C LEU A 234 -1.94 2.94 -22.82
N ALA A 235 -2.83 3.85 -23.25
CA ALA A 235 -3.91 3.53 -24.18
C ALA A 235 -3.41 3.04 -25.53
N GLU A 236 -2.37 3.67 -26.09
CA GLU A 236 -1.73 3.23 -27.33
C GLU A 236 -1.17 1.80 -27.19
N ILE A 237 -0.40 1.53 -26.13
CA ILE A 237 0.20 0.21 -25.87
C ILE A 237 -0.89 -0.85 -25.69
N LEU A 238 -1.94 -0.55 -24.92
CA LEU A 238 -3.02 -1.51 -24.68
C LEU A 238 -3.86 -1.74 -25.94
N ALA A 239 -4.09 -0.73 -26.78
CA ALA A 239 -4.75 -0.90 -28.08
C ALA A 239 -3.94 -1.80 -29.01
N GLU A 240 -2.63 -1.59 -29.10
CA GLU A 240 -1.72 -2.43 -29.91
C GLU A 240 -1.65 -3.88 -29.42
N ARG A 241 -1.79 -4.09 -28.10
CA ARG A 241 -1.69 -5.40 -27.45
C ARG A 241 -3.06 -6.01 -27.09
N SER A 242 -4.15 -5.53 -27.69
CA SER A 242 -5.50 -6.05 -27.48
C SER A 242 -5.91 -6.14 -26.00
N GLY A 243 -5.57 -5.10 -25.21
CA GLY A 243 -5.89 -4.97 -23.80
C GLY A 243 -4.92 -5.69 -22.84
N VAL A 244 -3.87 -6.34 -23.34
CA VAL A 244 -2.93 -7.12 -22.51
C VAL A 244 -1.57 -6.44 -22.46
N LEU A 245 -1.20 -5.89 -21.29
CA LEU A 245 0.10 -5.20 -21.16
C LEU A 245 1.30 -6.15 -21.28
N GLY A 246 1.14 -7.44 -20.98
CA GLY A 246 2.21 -8.45 -21.06
C GLY A 246 3.14 -8.46 -19.84
N LEU A 247 2.58 -8.24 -18.64
CA LEU A 247 3.33 -8.30 -17.39
C LEU A 247 3.85 -9.72 -17.09
N PRO A 248 5.01 -9.86 -16.42
CA PRO A 248 5.50 -11.17 -15.99
C PRO A 248 4.58 -11.76 -14.92
N LEU A 249 4.17 -13.02 -15.14
CA LEU A 249 3.29 -13.75 -14.24
C LEU A 249 4.02 -14.16 -12.94
N ILE A 250 3.34 -14.01 -11.81
CA ILE A 250 3.75 -14.47 -10.50
C ILE A 250 2.86 -15.66 -10.13
N ARG A 251 3.48 -16.81 -9.87
CA ARG A 251 2.75 -18.02 -9.46
C ARG A 251 2.86 -18.20 -7.95
N ASN A 252 1.82 -17.83 -7.22
CA ASN A 252 1.75 -17.97 -5.77
C ASN A 252 1.08 -19.30 -5.38
N GLU A 253 1.76 -20.11 -4.59
CA GLU A 253 1.18 -21.34 -4.04
C GLU A 253 0.56 -21.08 -2.66
N LYS A 254 -0.74 -21.37 -2.51
CA LYS A 254 -1.53 -21.08 -1.29
C LYS A 254 -2.43 -22.27 -0.95
N PRO A 255 -2.90 -22.40 0.32
CA PRO A 255 -4.02 -23.27 0.59
C PRO A 255 -5.28 -22.70 -0.07
N VAL A 256 -6.22 -23.55 -0.52
CA VAL A 256 -7.49 -23.08 -1.10
C VAL A 256 -8.25 -22.19 -0.11
N ASP A 257 -8.24 -22.56 1.17
CA ASP A 257 -8.73 -21.74 2.28
C ASP A 257 -7.55 -21.20 3.12
N PRO A 258 -7.21 -19.91 3.03
CA PRO A 258 -6.15 -19.27 3.82
C PRO A 258 -6.35 -19.37 5.34
N ALA A 259 -7.59 -19.52 5.82
CA ALA A 259 -7.86 -19.69 7.24
C ALA A 259 -7.56 -21.12 7.74
N LYS A 260 -7.40 -22.08 6.81
CA LYS A 260 -7.11 -23.48 7.11
C LYS A 260 -5.87 -23.94 6.32
N PRO A 261 -4.65 -23.68 6.83
CA PRO A 261 -3.40 -23.95 6.12
C PRO A 261 -3.19 -25.41 5.67
N SER A 262 -3.90 -26.36 6.27
CA SER A 262 -3.87 -27.79 5.93
C SER A 262 -4.72 -28.17 4.71
N THR A 263 -5.50 -27.25 4.15
CA THR A 263 -6.35 -27.52 2.97
C THR A 263 -5.51 -27.70 1.69
N PRO A 264 -6.06 -28.34 0.64
CA PRO A 264 -5.33 -28.59 -0.60
C PRO A 264 -4.74 -27.33 -1.22
N ARG A 265 -3.64 -27.50 -1.96
CA ARG A 265 -2.86 -26.41 -2.53
C ARG A 265 -3.43 -25.97 -3.89
N VAL A 266 -3.40 -24.66 -4.10
CA VAL A 266 -3.79 -24.01 -5.35
C VAL A 266 -2.71 -23.02 -5.77
N PHE A 267 -2.64 -22.75 -7.06
CA PHE A 267 -1.95 -21.57 -7.59
C PHE A 267 -2.92 -20.40 -7.71
N GLN A 268 -2.43 -19.21 -7.34
CA GLN A 268 -2.98 -17.91 -7.66
C GLN A 268 -2.03 -17.23 -8.65
N LEU A 269 -2.57 -16.70 -9.75
CA LEU A 269 -1.79 -16.16 -10.85
C LEU A 269 -1.85 -14.63 -10.78
N GLU A 270 -0.80 -14.03 -10.25
CA GLU A 270 -0.78 -12.61 -9.99
C GLU A 270 0.15 -11.87 -10.95
N THR A 271 -0.07 -10.57 -11.10
CA THR A 271 0.91 -9.66 -11.68
C THR A 271 1.13 -8.47 -10.75
N ALA A 272 2.33 -7.89 -10.81
CA ALA A 272 2.68 -6.69 -10.05
C ALA A 272 2.67 -5.47 -10.97
N MET A 273 1.93 -4.42 -10.59
CA MET A 273 1.84 -3.20 -11.41
C MET A 273 3.21 -2.58 -11.71
N GLY A 274 4.12 -2.57 -10.73
CA GLY A 274 5.46 -2.04 -10.94
C GLY A 274 6.28 -2.80 -12.00
N ALA A 275 5.89 -4.03 -12.37
CA ALA A 275 6.55 -4.77 -13.44
C ALA A 275 6.29 -4.16 -14.84
N ALA A 276 5.35 -3.21 -14.95
CA ALA A 276 5.18 -2.39 -16.15
C ALA A 276 6.48 -1.66 -16.54
N LEU A 277 7.36 -1.37 -15.58
CA LEU A 277 8.69 -0.82 -15.78
C LEU A 277 9.52 -1.59 -16.82
N ALA A 278 9.34 -2.91 -16.89
CA ALA A 278 10.10 -3.79 -17.79
C ALA A 278 9.50 -3.87 -19.22
N VAL A 279 8.23 -3.49 -19.39
CA VAL A 279 7.48 -3.74 -20.64
C VAL A 279 7.03 -2.47 -21.36
N ILE A 280 7.11 -1.31 -20.68
CA ILE A 280 6.89 0.02 -21.26
C ILE A 280 8.24 0.61 -21.65
N ASP A 281 8.48 0.78 -22.94
CA ASP A 281 9.69 1.42 -23.43
C ASP A 281 9.76 2.88 -22.99
N GLY A 282 10.94 3.36 -22.62
CA GLY A 282 11.13 4.71 -22.07
C GLY A 282 10.73 4.88 -20.61
N ALA A 283 10.45 3.78 -19.88
CA ALA A 283 10.15 3.84 -18.46
C ALA A 283 11.38 4.28 -17.61
N HIS A 284 11.11 5.00 -16.53
CA HIS A 284 12.13 5.56 -15.63
C HIS A 284 11.91 5.10 -14.18
N ALA A 285 12.97 5.16 -13.38
CA ALA A 285 12.87 5.07 -11.93
C ALA A 285 13.43 6.35 -11.29
N LEU A 286 12.77 6.86 -10.25
CA LEU A 286 13.16 8.06 -9.52
C LEU A 286 13.40 7.70 -8.06
N ARG A 287 14.62 7.95 -7.57
CA ARG A 287 14.92 7.83 -6.14
C ARG A 287 14.23 8.96 -5.38
N VAL A 288 13.39 8.61 -4.41
CA VAL A 288 12.62 9.55 -3.59
C VAL A 288 12.99 9.46 -2.11
N PRO A 289 12.76 10.51 -1.31
CA PRO A 289 12.94 10.44 0.14
C PRO A 289 11.97 9.42 0.76
N ARG A 290 12.39 8.81 1.87
CA ARG A 290 11.62 7.79 2.58
C ARG A 290 10.25 8.29 3.07
N SER A 291 10.10 9.59 3.27
CA SER A 291 8.82 10.22 3.62
C SER A 291 7.70 9.97 2.60
N ARG A 292 8.02 9.58 1.36
CA ARG A 292 7.04 9.19 0.33
C ARG A 292 6.61 7.73 0.41
N PHE A 293 7.22 6.96 1.32
CA PHE A 293 6.97 5.54 1.52
C PHE A 293 6.79 5.22 3.00
N VAL A 294 5.55 5.42 3.47
CA VAL A 294 5.08 5.18 4.83
C VAL A 294 3.95 4.13 4.78
N PRO A 295 4.25 2.87 4.40
CA PRO A 295 3.25 1.82 4.33
C PRO A 295 2.90 1.28 5.71
N VAL A 296 1.64 0.87 5.90
CA VAL A 296 1.25 0.03 7.04
C VAL A 296 1.06 -1.39 6.52
N LYS A 297 1.84 -2.37 6.98
CA LYS A 297 1.66 -3.80 6.60
C LYS A 297 1.23 -4.67 7.77
N LYS A 298 1.57 -4.27 9.00
CA LYS A 298 1.19 -4.93 10.24
C LYS A 298 0.69 -3.93 11.29
N ASN A 299 0.09 -4.45 12.35
CA ASN A 299 -0.30 -3.67 13.54
C ASN A 299 0.89 -2.94 14.19
N SER A 300 2.12 -3.47 14.08
CA SER A 300 3.33 -2.76 14.52
C SER A 300 3.51 -1.43 13.79
N ASP A 301 3.32 -1.42 12.47
CA ASP A 301 3.45 -0.22 11.64
C ASP A 301 2.31 0.77 11.95
N LEU A 302 1.09 0.24 12.12
CA LEU A 302 -0.06 1.03 12.48
C LEU A 302 0.13 1.74 13.82
N LEU A 303 0.62 1.01 14.84
CA LEU A 303 0.87 1.57 16.17
C LEU A 303 1.86 2.75 16.11
N VAL A 304 2.87 2.67 15.23
CA VAL A 304 3.81 3.77 15.00
C VAL A 304 3.10 4.99 14.43
N LEU A 305 2.20 4.83 13.44
CA LEU A 305 1.46 5.96 12.86
C LEU A 305 0.42 6.56 13.82
N MET A 306 -0.23 5.71 14.63
CA MET A 306 -1.15 6.14 15.68
C MET A 306 -0.44 6.96 16.77
N SER A 307 0.82 6.65 17.06
CA SER A 307 1.61 7.35 18.08
C SER A 307 2.01 8.78 17.69
N ASP A 308 2.55 9.52 18.64
CA ASP A 308 3.19 10.83 18.46
C ASP A 308 4.59 10.76 17.82
N ALA A 309 5.01 9.60 17.29
CA ALA A 309 6.20 9.52 16.43
C ALA A 309 5.96 10.21 15.07
N TYR A 310 4.71 10.29 14.63
CA TYR A 310 4.29 11.03 13.44
C TYR A 310 3.32 12.14 13.84
N ASP A 311 3.46 13.29 13.20
CA ASP A 311 2.54 14.41 13.25
C ASP A 311 1.70 14.45 11.97
N LEU A 312 0.40 14.73 12.11
CA LEU A 312 -0.47 15.06 10.98
C LEU A 312 -0.43 16.57 10.75
N ARG A 313 0.02 16.98 9.56
CA ARG A 313 0.15 18.39 9.20
C ARG A 313 -1.18 19.00 8.73
N GLU A 314 -1.18 20.32 8.53
CA GLU A 314 -2.33 21.05 7.97
C GLU A 314 -2.70 20.60 6.54
N ASP A 315 -1.71 20.13 5.76
CA ASP A 315 -1.91 19.53 4.45
C ASP A 315 -2.34 18.05 4.52
N PHE A 316 -2.61 17.54 5.72
CA PHE A 316 -2.90 16.14 6.03
C PHE A 316 -1.75 15.18 5.63
N GLY A 317 -0.55 15.71 5.35
CA GLY A 317 0.65 14.91 5.21
C GLY A 317 1.11 14.36 6.55
N LEU A 318 1.51 13.08 6.59
CA LEU A 318 2.19 12.52 7.75
C LEU A 318 3.67 12.87 7.70
N GLN A 319 4.17 13.46 8.78
CA GLN A 319 5.59 13.78 8.94
C GLN A 319 6.12 13.14 10.22
N LEU A 320 7.32 12.55 10.15
CA LEU A 320 8.02 12.11 11.36
C LEU A 320 8.28 13.33 12.26
N ALA A 321 7.97 13.22 13.55
CA ALA A 321 8.11 14.33 14.50
C ALA A 321 9.51 14.97 14.42
N ALA A 322 9.55 16.30 14.35
CA ALA A 322 10.75 17.06 13.97
C ALA A 322 11.92 16.92 14.97
N ASP A 323 11.64 16.58 16.22
CA ASP A 323 12.61 16.35 17.28
C ASP A 323 13.12 14.90 17.35
N ARG A 324 12.74 14.04 16.40
CA ARG A 324 13.30 12.69 16.24
C ARG A 324 14.60 12.69 15.45
N THR A 325 15.42 11.66 15.66
CA THR A 325 16.71 11.41 15.00
C THR A 325 16.59 10.95 13.52
N GLY A 326 15.55 11.37 12.81
CA GLY A 326 15.38 11.14 11.37
C GLY A 326 14.85 9.75 10.97
N ALA A 327 14.63 8.84 11.92
CA ALA A 327 14.06 7.51 11.66
C ALA A 327 12.80 7.22 12.51
N PRO A 328 11.81 6.50 11.95
CA PRO A 328 10.69 5.98 12.71
C PRO A 328 11.15 4.99 13.79
N PRO A 329 10.42 4.86 14.92
CA PRO A 329 10.71 3.84 15.91
C PRO A 329 10.47 2.44 15.33
N VAL A 330 11.27 1.46 15.78
CA VAL A 330 11.06 0.05 15.43
C VAL A 330 10.15 -0.59 16.46
N VAL A 331 8.94 -0.99 16.05
CA VAL A 331 7.98 -1.67 16.93
C VAL A 331 7.89 -3.15 16.55
N THR A 332 8.01 -4.02 17.55
CA THR A 332 7.77 -5.47 17.43
C THR A 332 6.71 -5.88 18.44
N LEU A 333 5.62 -6.48 17.96
CA LEU A 333 4.54 -6.99 18.79
C LEU A 333 4.44 -8.52 18.63
N ASP A 334 4.08 -9.20 19.71
CA ASP A 334 3.87 -10.64 19.72
C ASP A 334 2.62 -11.04 18.92
N ASP A 335 2.80 -11.67 17.76
CA ASP A 335 1.70 -12.05 16.87
C ASP A 335 0.66 -12.98 17.58
N ARG A 336 1.00 -13.64 18.70
CA ARG A 336 0.03 -14.42 19.51
C ARG A 336 -1.09 -13.55 20.10
N TYR A 337 -0.82 -12.27 20.34
CA TYR A 337 -1.71 -11.35 21.06
C TYR A 337 -2.08 -10.11 20.25
N TYR A 338 -1.25 -9.71 19.28
CA TYR A 338 -1.38 -8.44 18.56
C TYR A 338 -1.53 -8.59 17.04
N LEU A 339 -1.62 -9.82 16.51
CA LEU A 339 -1.77 -10.03 15.06
C LEU A 339 -3.10 -9.46 14.52
N LEU A 340 -4.20 -9.71 15.24
CA LEU A 340 -5.53 -9.23 14.88
C LEU A 340 -5.73 -7.81 15.38
N TYR A 341 -6.35 -6.95 14.56
CA TYR A 341 -6.61 -5.55 14.88
C TYR A 341 -7.39 -5.39 16.19
N ASP A 342 -8.52 -6.09 16.34
CA ASP A 342 -9.33 -6.04 17.57
C ASP A 342 -8.57 -6.54 18.81
N ALA A 343 -7.68 -7.51 18.63
CA ALA A 343 -6.84 -8.02 19.71
C ALA A 343 -5.76 -6.99 20.11
N MET A 344 -5.22 -6.26 19.14
CA MET A 344 -4.27 -5.17 19.37
C MET A 344 -4.96 -3.99 20.05
N THR A 345 -6.10 -3.52 19.55
CA THR A 345 -6.83 -2.37 20.13
C THR A 345 -7.35 -2.67 21.55
N ALA A 346 -7.74 -3.91 21.85
CA ALA A 346 -8.09 -4.31 23.22
C ALA A 346 -6.91 -4.16 24.21
N ARG A 347 -5.67 -4.21 23.72
CA ARG A 347 -4.43 -4.07 24.51
C ARG A 347 -3.85 -2.65 24.48
N PHE A 348 -4.34 -1.82 23.57
CA PHE A 348 -4.11 -0.38 23.51
C PHE A 348 -5.45 0.37 23.62
N PRO A 349 -6.22 0.18 24.72
CA PRO A 349 -7.59 0.69 24.84
C PRO A 349 -7.69 2.22 24.86
N HIS A 350 -6.55 2.91 24.95
CA HIS A 350 -6.43 4.37 24.98
C HIS A 350 -5.57 4.90 23.82
N GLY A 351 -5.41 4.09 22.76
CA GLY A 351 -4.54 4.40 21.63
C GLY A 351 -3.08 4.03 21.88
N ALA A 352 -2.23 4.44 20.95
CA ALA A 352 -0.80 4.15 21.01
C ALA A 352 -0.13 4.89 22.19
N PRO A 353 0.89 4.28 22.82
CA PRO A 353 1.74 5.01 23.76
C PRO A 353 2.51 6.12 23.02
N SER A 354 3.04 7.09 23.76
CA SER A 354 4.00 8.04 23.20
C SER A 354 5.26 7.30 22.76
N LEU A 355 5.57 7.35 21.46
CA LEU A 355 6.77 6.81 20.84
C LEU A 355 7.70 7.91 20.32
N ARG A 356 7.39 9.19 20.54
CA ARG A 356 8.18 10.33 20.06
C ARG A 356 9.66 10.28 20.40
N ARG A 357 10.05 9.70 21.54
CA ARG A 357 11.45 9.50 21.96
C ARG A 357 11.86 8.02 22.01
N CYS A 358 11.05 7.13 21.47
CA CYS A 358 11.34 5.71 21.36
C CYS A 358 12.25 5.44 20.16
N ASP A 359 13.28 4.63 20.33
CA ASP A 359 14.08 4.06 19.25
C ASP A 359 13.53 2.69 18.84
N ALA A 360 13.19 1.85 19.83
CA ALA A 360 12.60 0.55 19.62
C ALA A 360 11.69 0.14 20.78
N LEU A 361 10.56 -0.49 20.47
CA LEU A 361 9.65 -1.10 21.43
C LEU A 361 9.40 -2.55 21.03
N THR A 362 9.74 -3.49 21.91
CA THR A 362 9.40 -4.90 21.76
C THR A 362 8.43 -5.31 22.86
N VAL A 363 7.25 -5.81 22.49
CA VAL A 363 6.25 -6.33 23.43
C VAL A 363 6.10 -7.83 23.22
N LYS A 364 6.36 -8.61 24.28
CA LYS A 364 6.23 -10.06 24.31
C LYS A 364 5.22 -10.50 25.36
N GLY A 365 4.35 -11.44 25.02
CA GLY A 365 3.28 -11.88 25.91
C GLY A 365 2.07 -10.95 25.91
N ASP A 366 1.11 -11.23 26.79
CA ASP A 366 -0.13 -10.45 26.90
C ASP A 366 0.09 -9.18 27.75
N VAL A 367 0.26 -8.02 27.10
CA VAL A 367 0.48 -6.74 27.78
C VAL A 367 -0.59 -5.72 27.38
N VAL A 368 -1.26 -5.12 28.37
CA VAL A 368 -2.26 -4.05 28.18
C VAL A 368 -1.65 -2.73 28.63
N PHE A 369 -1.67 -1.74 27.75
CA PHE A 369 -1.15 -0.40 28.00
C PHE A 369 -2.23 0.49 28.65
N GLY A 370 -1.86 1.18 29.73
CA GLY A 370 -2.67 2.21 30.35
C GLY A 370 -2.72 3.51 29.54
N ARG A 371 -3.28 4.57 30.13
CA ARG A 371 -3.30 5.93 29.57
C ARG A 371 -1.93 6.57 29.66
N ASP A 372 -1.63 7.50 28.75
CA ASP A 372 -0.48 8.41 28.82
C ASP A 372 0.87 7.71 29.05
N ILE A 373 1.04 6.49 28.51
CA ILE A 373 2.29 5.74 28.59
C ILE A 373 3.33 6.41 27.69
N VAL A 374 4.55 6.60 28.21
CA VAL A 374 5.67 7.18 27.45
C VAL A 374 6.79 6.15 27.32
N VAL A 375 7.23 5.88 26.09
CA VAL A 375 8.36 4.98 25.79
C VAL A 375 9.54 5.81 25.29
N GLU A 376 10.69 5.70 25.95
CA GLU A 376 11.92 6.41 25.57
C GLU A 376 13.10 5.44 25.42
N GLY A 377 13.89 5.58 24.35
CA GLY A 377 15.02 4.69 24.05
C GLY A 377 14.60 3.32 23.49
N ARG A 378 15.33 2.26 23.87
CA ARG A 378 15.07 0.88 23.41
C ARG A 378 14.47 0.03 24.52
N VAL A 379 13.15 -0.13 24.50
CA VAL A 379 12.39 -0.79 25.57
C VAL A 379 11.93 -2.18 25.15
N VAL A 380 12.05 -3.13 26.07
CA VAL A 380 11.43 -4.46 25.98
C VAL A 380 10.45 -4.60 27.14
N VAL A 381 9.20 -4.93 26.84
CA VAL A 381 8.18 -5.31 27.83
C VAL A 381 7.85 -6.77 27.61
N GLU A 382 8.10 -7.60 28.61
CA GLU A 382 7.93 -9.05 28.53
C GLU A 382 7.02 -9.52 29.66
N ASN A 383 6.01 -10.29 29.29
CA ASN A 383 5.11 -10.98 30.22
C ASN A 383 5.15 -12.49 29.94
N ASP A 384 5.85 -13.21 30.82
CA ASP A 384 5.97 -14.67 30.79
C ASP A 384 4.96 -15.37 31.73
N GLY A 385 4.12 -14.60 32.42
CA GLY A 385 3.16 -15.11 33.40
C GLY A 385 1.81 -15.50 32.80
N ASP A 386 1.00 -16.18 33.61
CA ASP A 386 -0.40 -16.45 33.27
C ASP A 386 -1.24 -15.17 33.42
N GLY A 387 -1.92 -14.78 32.34
CA GLY A 387 -2.79 -13.61 32.30
C GLY A 387 -2.12 -12.33 31.77
N ALA A 388 -2.90 -11.26 31.65
CA ALA A 388 -2.44 -10.01 31.05
C ALA A 388 -1.68 -9.11 32.04
N LEU A 389 -0.46 -8.70 31.69
CA LEU A 389 0.29 -7.66 32.38
C LEU A 389 -0.32 -6.30 32.04
N ARG A 390 -0.83 -5.57 33.04
CA ARG A 390 -1.39 -4.23 32.86
C ARG A 390 -0.37 -3.17 33.27
N LEU A 391 0.03 -2.33 32.33
CA LEU A 391 0.87 -1.17 32.60
C LEU A 391 0.01 -0.04 33.19
N ALA A 392 0.46 0.54 34.30
CA ALA A 392 -0.28 1.59 34.99
C ALA A 392 -0.28 2.90 34.18
N ASP A 393 -1.36 3.68 34.30
CA ASP A 393 -1.47 5.00 33.66
C ASP A 393 -0.28 5.91 34.00
N GLY A 394 0.19 6.67 33.01
CA GLY A 394 1.32 7.60 33.16
C GLY A 394 2.69 6.93 33.29
N SER A 395 2.79 5.61 33.14
CA SER A 395 4.07 4.90 33.22
C SER A 395 5.06 5.40 32.17
N ARG A 396 6.31 5.62 32.60
CA ARG A 396 7.42 5.96 31.73
C ARG A 396 8.36 4.76 31.61
N LEU A 397 8.40 4.16 30.43
CA LEU A 397 9.27 3.03 30.12
C LEU A 397 10.56 3.55 29.50
N ARG A 398 11.68 3.27 30.16
CA ARG A 398 13.02 3.76 29.78
C ARG A 398 14.03 2.63 29.92
N ALA A 399 15.00 2.56 29.03
CA ALA A 399 16.16 1.68 29.11
C ALA A 399 17.45 2.48 29.21
#